data_AF-A0A143DAY8-F1
#
_entry.id   AF-A0A143DAY8-F1
#
_cell.length_a   1.000
_cell.length_b   1.000
_cell.length_c   1.000
_cell.angle_alpha   90.00
_cell.angle_beta   90.00
_cell.angle_gamma   90.00
#
_symmetry.space_group_name_H-M   'P 1'
#
loop_
_entity.id
_entity.type
_entity.pdbx_description
1 polymer ?
#
loop_
_entity_poly.entity_id
_entity_poly.type
_entity_poly.pdbx_seq_one_letter_code
_entity_poly.pdbx_strand_id
1 'polypeptide(L)'
;MGGGLWLKAYNSRPSNEYTDDMAGKVVAQCEQLVPRLDCRCLWKQAGVAFTPSNSASILEILSQRHQWTGQITRARLEQVAGNDGASALGKALYYCTLL
;
A
#
# COMPACT_ATOMS: atom_id res chain seq x y z
N MET A 1 34.53 16.49 34.20
CA MET A 1 33.43 17.15 33.46
C MET A 1 33.13 16.24 32.29
N GLY A 2 32.26 15.23 32.43
CA GLY A 2 30.82 15.33 32.15
C GLY A 2 30.61 15.54 30.64
N GLY A 3 30.09 14.64 29.82
CA GLY A 3 29.21 13.49 30.00
C GLY A 3 28.13 13.57 28.91
N GLY A 4 27.94 12.50 28.12
CA GLY A 4 26.81 12.34 27.18
C GLY A 4 26.93 13.18 25.89
N LEU A 5 26.28 12.87 24.77
CA LEU A 5 25.15 11.99 24.57
C LEU A 5 25.02 11.74 23.03
N TRP A 6 25.28 10.50 22.61
CA TRP A 6 24.61 9.77 21.52
C TRP A 6 24.50 10.36 20.11
N LEU A 7 25.18 9.68 19.17
CA LEU A 7 24.62 9.37 17.85
C LEU A 7 23.15 8.97 18.02
N LYS A 8 22.19 9.70 17.44
CA LYS A 8 20.93 9.19 16.83
C LYS A 8 20.10 10.35 16.30
N ALA A 9 20.19 10.60 14.99
CA ALA A 9 19.12 11.28 14.26
C ALA A 9 19.00 10.77 12.81
N TYR A 10 19.24 9.48 12.57
CA TYR A 10 18.75 8.78 11.39
C TYR A 10 17.45 8.05 11.77
N ASN A 11 16.38 8.81 12.05
CA ASN A 11 15.00 8.31 11.99
C ASN A 11 13.98 9.45 12.12
N SER A 12 14.07 10.46 11.26
CA SER A 12 12.90 11.30 11.01
C SER A 12 12.02 10.61 9.96
N ARG A 13 11.49 9.42 10.30
CA ARG A 13 10.19 9.02 9.72
C ARG A 13 9.23 10.10 10.23
N PRO A 14 8.55 10.89 9.38
CA PRO A 14 7.40 11.66 9.83
C PRO A 14 6.30 10.64 10.20
N SER A 15 6.40 10.10 11.41
CA SER A 15 5.50 9.11 11.97
C SER A 15 4.43 9.84 12.76
N ASN A 16 3.25 10.01 12.16
CA ASN A 16 2.03 9.35 12.65
C ASN A 16 0.76 9.94 12.03
N GLU A 17 0.69 11.24 11.74
CA GLU A 17 -0.52 11.83 11.14
C GLU A 17 -0.62 11.59 9.64
N TYR A 18 0.46 11.81 8.90
CA TYR A 18 0.43 11.73 7.44
C TYR A 18 0.18 10.31 6.92
N THR A 19 0.81 9.32 7.55
CA THR A 19 0.61 7.91 7.23
C THR A 19 -0.74 7.40 7.70
N ASP A 20 -1.33 7.97 8.75
CA ASP A 20 -2.66 7.59 9.26
C ASP A 20 -3.78 8.23 8.42
N ASP A 21 -3.63 9.49 8.02
CA ASP A 21 -4.52 10.16 7.06
C ASP A 21 -4.52 9.43 5.70
N MET A 22 -3.33 9.07 5.22
CA MET A 22 -3.21 8.32 3.98
C MET A 22 -3.76 6.90 4.12
N ALA A 23 -3.51 6.23 5.24
CA ALA A 23 -4.11 4.92 5.53
C ALA A 23 -5.63 4.99 5.49
N GLY A 24 -6.21 5.98 6.17
CA GLY A 24 -7.66 6.20 6.23
C GLY A 24 -8.25 6.42 4.83
N LYS A 25 -7.62 7.27 4.02
CA LYS A 25 -8.04 7.52 2.63
C LYS A 25 -7.96 6.28 1.75
N VAL A 26 -6.82 5.58 1.77
CA VAL A 26 -6.63 4.38 0.95
C VAL A 26 -7.58 3.26 1.37
N VAL A 27 -7.78 3.05 2.67
CA VAL A 27 -8.71 2.05 3.18
C VAL A 27 -10.15 2.38 2.76
N ALA A 28 -10.60 3.62 2.97
CA ALA A 28 -11.95 4.04 2.60
C ALA A 28 -12.22 3.91 1.09
N GLN A 29 -11.26 4.32 0.24
CA GLN A 29 -11.39 4.17 -1.21
C GLN A 29 -11.34 2.70 -1.64
N CYS A 30 -10.50 1.88 -1.00
CA CYS A 30 -10.44 0.46 -1.24
C CYS A 30 -11.77 -0.23 -0.91
N GLU A 31 -12.41 0.12 0.21
CA GLU A 31 -13.69 -0.46 0.64
C GLU A 31 -14.82 -0.15 -0.37
N GLN A 32 -14.74 1.00 -1.04
CA GLN A 32 -15.69 1.40 -2.09
C GLN A 32 -15.44 0.67 -3.43
N LEU A 33 -14.18 0.47 -3.80
CA LEU A 33 -13.81 -0.03 -5.12
C LEU A 33 -13.57 -1.54 -5.17
N VAL A 34 -13.24 -2.16 -4.04
CA VAL A 34 -12.73 -3.52 -3.97
C VAL A 34 -13.43 -4.32 -2.86
N PRO A 35 -14.74 -4.61 -2.99
CA PRO A 35 -15.55 -5.18 -1.91
C PRO A 35 -15.16 -6.61 -1.48
N ARG A 36 -14.31 -7.29 -2.27
CA ARG A 36 -13.82 -8.66 -1.98
C ARG A 36 -12.40 -8.69 -1.41
N LEU A 37 -11.96 -7.58 -0.82
CA LEU A 37 -10.61 -7.45 -0.28
C LEU A 37 -10.67 -6.79 1.09
N ASP A 38 -9.98 -7.35 2.07
CA ASP A 38 -9.81 -6.72 3.37
C ASP A 38 -8.84 -5.55 3.23
N CYS A 39 -9.39 -4.35 3.14
CA CYS A 39 -8.63 -3.13 2.83
C CYS A 39 -7.68 -2.72 3.96
N ARG A 40 -7.99 -3.08 5.21
CA ARG A 40 -7.09 -2.86 6.36
C ARG A 40 -5.89 -3.81 6.29
N CYS A 41 -6.10 -5.06 5.92
CA CYS A 41 -5.04 -6.03 5.66
C CYS A 41 -4.19 -5.61 4.47
N LEU A 42 -4.81 -5.13 3.38
CA LEU A 42 -4.11 -4.60 2.21
C LEU A 42 -3.14 -3.49 2.62
N TRP A 43 -3.61 -2.50 3.38
CA TRP A 43 -2.76 -1.41 3.87
C TRP A 43 -1.63 -1.92 4.78
N LYS A 44 -1.91 -2.85 5.71
CA LYS A 44 -0.86 -3.41 6.57
C LYS A 44 0.24 -4.15 5.80
N GLN A 45 -0.14 -4.87 4.75
CA GLN A 45 0.80 -5.69 3.96
C GLN A 45 1.54 -4.88 2.89
N ALA A 46 0.84 -3.97 2.22
CA ALA A 46 1.31 -3.28 1.02
C ALA A 46 1.27 -1.76 1.13
N GLY A 47 1.08 -1.18 2.32
CA GLY A 47 1.03 0.27 2.55
C GLY A 47 2.25 1.01 2.00
N VAL A 48 3.43 0.36 2.00
CA VAL A 48 4.67 0.90 1.42
C VAL A 48 4.63 1.09 -0.10
N ALA A 49 3.72 0.41 -0.80
CA ALA A 49 3.53 0.56 -2.25
C ALA A 49 2.68 1.78 -2.61
N PHE A 50 1.93 2.30 -1.63
CA PHE A 50 1.07 3.45 -1.82
C PHE A 50 1.84 4.75 -1.59
N THR A 51 1.72 5.66 -2.55
CA THR A 51 2.14 7.05 -2.48
C THR A 51 0.92 7.94 -2.80
N PRO A 52 0.94 9.23 -2.41
CA PRO A 52 -0.17 10.14 -2.68
C PRO A 52 -0.51 10.22 -4.18
N SER A 53 0.50 10.13 -5.03
CA SER A 53 0.36 10.26 -6.48
C SER A 53 -0.14 8.99 -7.18
N ASN A 54 0.04 7.80 -6.58
CA ASN A 54 -0.27 6.52 -7.24
C ASN A 54 -1.44 5.75 -6.60
N SER A 55 -1.89 6.14 -5.41
CA SER A 55 -2.87 5.40 -4.62
C SER A 55 -4.19 5.15 -5.37
N ALA A 56 -4.76 6.18 -5.99
CA ALA A 56 -5.97 6.08 -6.79
C ALA A 56 -5.80 5.09 -7.96
N SER A 57 -4.70 5.18 -8.70
CA SER A 57 -4.40 4.29 -9.83
C SER A 57 -4.20 2.85 -9.39
N ILE A 58 -3.53 2.61 -8.27
CA ILE A 58 -3.39 1.26 -7.70
C ILE A 58 -4.78 0.70 -7.38
N LEU A 59 -5.61 1.43 -6.66
CA LEU A 59 -6.94 0.95 -6.27
C LEU A 59 -7.86 0.71 -7.48
N GLU A 60 -7.78 1.55 -8.51
CA GLU A 60 -8.49 1.32 -9.77
C GLU A 60 -8.05 0.00 -10.42
N ILE A 61 -6.74 -0.25 -10.53
CA ILE A 61 -6.21 -1.53 -11.03
C ILE A 61 -6.72 -2.71 -10.19
N LEU A 62 -6.74 -2.58 -8.86
CA LEU A 62 -7.24 -3.63 -7.97
C LEU A 62 -8.74 -3.90 -8.12
N SER A 63 -9.54 -2.88 -8.44
CA SER A 63 -10.98 -3.00 -8.69
C SER A 63 -11.27 -3.76 -10.00
N GLN A 64 -10.45 -3.52 -11.02
CA GLN A 64 -10.56 -4.12 -12.35
C GLN A 64 -9.80 -5.45 -12.49
N ARG A 65 -9.13 -5.92 -11.42
CA ARG A 65 -8.30 -7.14 -11.46
C ARG A 65 -9.02 -8.39 -11.98
N HIS A 66 -10.34 -8.45 -11.82
CA HIS A 66 -11.17 -9.56 -12.28
C HIS A 66 -11.35 -9.59 -13.81
N GLN A 67 -11.10 -8.45 -14.48
CA GLN A 67 -11.17 -8.33 -15.94
C GLN A 67 -9.87 -8.81 -16.62
N TRP A 68 -8.81 -9.03 -15.86
CA TRP A 68 -7.50 -9.36 -16.37
C TRP A 68 -6.97 -10.65 -15.75
N THR A 69 -6.01 -11.28 -16.44
CA THR A 69 -5.23 -12.35 -15.83
C THR A 69 -4.32 -11.78 -14.72
N GLY A 70 -3.88 -12.63 -13.80
CA GLY A 70 -2.96 -12.23 -12.74
C GLY A 70 -1.67 -11.59 -13.25
N GLN A 71 -1.18 -12.03 -14.42
CA GLN A 71 0.02 -11.46 -15.06
C GLN A 71 -0.20 -10.03 -15.55
N ILE A 72 -1.34 -9.75 -16.20
CA ILE A 72 -1.66 -8.38 -16.67
C ILE A 72 -1.89 -7.45 -15.48
N THR A 73 -2.58 -7.91 -14.44
CA THR A 73 -2.77 -7.14 -13.21
C THR A 73 -1.42 -6.78 -12.59
N ARG A 74 -0.51 -7.75 -12.48
CA ARG A 74 0.84 -7.51 -11.98
C ARG A 74 1.60 -6.49 -12.83
N ALA A 75 1.61 -6.64 -14.16
CA ALA A 75 2.30 -5.70 -15.05
C ALA A 75 1.77 -4.27 -14.90
N ARG A 76 0.45 -4.09 -14.76
CA ARG A 76 -0.17 -2.78 -14.50
C ARG A 76 0.27 -2.21 -13.14
N LEU A 77 0.31 -3.04 -12.09
CA LEU A 77 0.81 -2.60 -10.78
C LEU A 77 2.29 -2.23 -10.83
N GLU A 78 3.12 -2.95 -11.59
CA GLU A 78 4.55 -2.64 -11.74
C GLU A 78 4.77 -1.27 -12.40
N GLN A 79 3.92 -0.89 -13.36
CA GLN A 79 4.00 0.44 -14.00
C GLN A 79 3.74 1.60 -13.04
N VAL A 80 2.96 1.39 -11.97
CA VAL A 80 2.49 2.47 -11.10
C VAL A 80 3.17 2.44 -9.71
N ALA A 81 3.52 1.26 -9.21
CA ALA A 81 4.11 1.05 -7.89
C ALA A 81 5.55 0.49 -7.94
N GLY A 82 6.08 0.22 -9.14
CA GLY A 82 7.36 -0.45 -9.31
C GLY A 82 7.30 -1.95 -8.99
N ASN A 83 8.40 -2.65 -9.22
CA ASN A 83 8.48 -4.11 -9.04
C ASN A 83 8.25 -4.55 -7.59
N ASP A 84 8.86 -3.84 -6.62
CA ASP A 84 8.69 -4.13 -5.20
C ASP A 84 7.26 -3.86 -4.72
N GLY A 85 6.68 -2.72 -5.14
CA GLY A 85 5.30 -2.37 -4.81
C GLY A 85 4.30 -3.36 -5.38
N ALA A 86 4.44 -3.74 -6.65
CA ALA A 86 3.60 -4.76 -7.28
C ALA A 86 3.72 -6.13 -6.60
N SER A 87 4.92 -6.49 -6.14
CA SER A 87 5.14 -7.74 -5.41
C SER A 87 4.50 -7.72 -4.02
N ALA A 88 4.58 -6.61 -3.30
CA ALA A 88 3.88 -6.41 -2.03
C ALA A 88 2.35 -6.47 -2.20
N LEU A 89 1.83 -5.77 -3.21
CA LEU A 89 0.40 -5.78 -3.55
C LEU A 89 -0.09 -7.16 -3.97
N GLY A 90 0.69 -7.91 -4.78
CA GLY A 90 0.36 -9.28 -5.16
C GLY A 90 0.26 -10.23 -3.96
N LYS A 91 1.20 -10.13 -3.01
CA LYS A 91 1.13 -10.89 -1.74
C LYS A 91 -0.09 -10.48 -0.91
N ALA A 92 -0.35 -9.18 -0.81
CA ALA A 92 -1.49 -8.68 -0.06
C ALA A 92 -2.82 -9.16 -0.68
N LEU A 93 -2.96 -9.16 -2.00
CA LEU A 93 -4.13 -9.71 -2.67
C LEU A 93 -4.35 -11.18 -2.33
N TYR A 94 -3.29 -11.98 -2.26
CA TYR A 94 -3.40 -13.40 -1.89
C TYR A 94 -3.87 -13.58 -0.43
N TYR A 95 -3.29 -12.84 0.52
CA TYR A 95 -3.58 -13.03 1.95
C TYR A 95 -4.83 -12.29 2.45
N CYS A 96 -5.20 -11.19 1.80
CA CYS A 96 -6.27 -10.30 2.27
C CYS A 96 -7.58 -10.46 1.49
N THR A 97 -7.64 -11.37 0.50
CA THR A 97 -8.91 -11.64 -0.20
C THR A 97 -9.90 -12.26 0.78
N LEU A 98 -11.08 -11.67 0.87
CA LEU A 98 -12.20 -12.20 1.65
C LEU A 98 -12.85 -13.32 0.83
N LEU A 99 -12.85 -14.54 1.38
CA LEU A 99 -13.44 -15.74 0.79
C LEU A 99 -14.97 -15.74 0.89
#